data_AF-A0A078MLW2-F1
#
_entry.id   AF-A0A078MLW2-F1
#
_cell.length_a   1.000
_cell.length_b   1.000
_cell.length_c   1.000
_cell.angle_alpha   90.00
_cell.angle_beta   90.00
_cell.angle_gamma   90.00
#
_symmetry.space_group_name_H-M   'P 1'
#
loop_
_entity.id
_entity.type
_entity.pdbx_description
1 polymer ?
#
loop_
_entity_poly.entity_id
_entity_poly.type
_entity_poly.pdbx_seq_one_letter_code
_entity_poly.pdbx_strand_id
1 'polypeptide(L)'
;MAKNTVANTALRLRAVLEILAREEPAAPTKVSRDEVLQGALARVPLQDREAEVLASGVARGERALTTATAKLVKAGWIIKQGRAGWSITAQGRKALTEFPETDRLIAALDGAPAAGGGADVEAVRPDPAAATEEVLEEAVAAAAGVAAPETGEAHGAHAGAFPQEPSFPQPDAVVIAGSFGDALGGDWNPAAEQGRLSFDRSDELWKLTVDLPAGSYEFKVALDGSWTENYGQGAFRDGANIELHHDGGPLTFLYDHATHAVVTKPDTSG
;
A
#
# COMPACT_ATOMS: atom_id res chain seq x y z
N MET A 1 -21.40 29.99 7.64
CA MET A 1 -21.44 29.03 8.75
C MET A 1 -21.51 27.57 8.29
N ALA A 2 -22.40 27.18 7.37
CA ALA A 2 -22.50 25.78 6.89
C ALA A 2 -21.24 25.22 6.18
N LYS A 3 -20.44 26.09 5.52
CA LYS A 3 -19.17 25.69 4.88
C LYS A 3 -18.15 25.14 5.90
N ASN A 4 -18.10 25.70 7.11
CA ASN A 4 -17.17 25.24 8.16
C ASN A 4 -17.59 23.86 8.68
N THR A 5 -18.90 23.58 8.80
CA THR A 5 -19.40 22.27 9.25
C THR A 5 -19.05 21.14 8.28
N VAL A 6 -19.17 21.37 6.96
CA VAL A 6 -18.81 20.37 5.95
C VAL A 6 -17.30 20.14 5.92
N ALA A 7 -16.51 21.21 5.93
CA ALA A 7 -15.05 21.14 6.00
C ALA A 7 -14.56 20.44 7.29
N ASN A 8 -15.13 20.77 8.44
CA ASN A 8 -14.81 20.12 9.72
C ASN A 8 -15.18 18.63 9.71
N THR A 9 -16.33 18.26 9.12
CA THR A 9 -16.72 16.85 8.97
C THR A 9 -15.74 16.10 8.09
N ALA A 10 -15.28 16.72 7.00
CA ALA A 10 -14.31 16.16 6.09
C ALA A 10 -12.95 15.94 6.78
N LEU A 11 -12.50 16.91 7.58
CA LEU A 11 -11.27 16.79 8.38
C LEU A 11 -11.38 15.65 9.39
N ARG A 12 -12.55 15.47 10.00
CA ARG A 12 -12.81 14.34 10.92
C ARG A 12 -12.81 12.99 10.20
N LEU A 13 -13.35 12.89 8.98
CA LEU A 13 -13.29 11.64 8.19
C LEU A 13 -11.86 11.26 7.83
N ARG A 14 -11.02 12.24 7.47
CA ARG A 14 -9.59 12.00 7.28
C ARG A 14 -8.93 11.54 8.57
N ALA A 15 -9.22 12.20 9.69
CA ALA A 15 -8.69 11.80 11.00
C ALA A 15 -9.08 10.36 11.38
N VAL A 16 -10.30 9.90 11.04
CA VAL A 16 -10.72 8.51 11.20
C VAL A 16 -9.81 7.55 10.43
N LEU A 17 -9.52 7.82 9.16
CA LEU A 17 -8.60 7.00 8.36
C LEU A 17 -7.18 7.02 8.93
N GLU A 18 -6.68 8.16 9.36
CA GLU A 18 -5.35 8.28 9.97
C GLU A 18 -5.23 7.58 11.32
N ILE A 19 -6.30 7.51 12.12
CA ILE A 19 -6.33 6.73 13.36
C ILE A 19 -6.24 5.24 13.01
N LEU A 20 -7.11 4.77 12.10
CA LEU A 20 -7.13 3.38 11.67
C LEU A 20 -5.85 2.94 10.96
N ALA A 21 -5.18 3.86 10.25
CA ALA A 21 -3.89 3.60 9.59
C ALA A 21 -2.72 3.43 10.57
N ARG A 22 -2.85 3.97 11.79
CA ARG A 22 -1.86 3.84 12.86
C ARG A 22 -2.09 2.61 13.74
N GLU A 23 -3.20 1.89 13.56
CA GLU A 23 -3.47 0.68 14.33
C GLU A 23 -2.65 -0.51 13.83
N GLU A 24 -1.95 -1.15 14.77
CA GLU A 24 -1.19 -2.36 14.54
C GLU A 24 -2.14 -3.57 14.41
N PRO A 25 -2.05 -4.38 13.33
CA PRO A 25 -2.90 -5.55 13.15
C PRO A 25 -2.71 -6.63 14.23
N ALA A 26 -1.55 -6.63 14.89
CA ALA A 26 -1.18 -7.54 15.97
C ALA A 26 -1.60 -7.04 17.36
N ALA A 27 -2.21 -5.85 17.47
CA ALA A 27 -2.70 -5.34 18.73
C ALA A 27 -3.76 -6.32 19.28
N PRO A 28 -3.60 -6.83 20.52
CA PRO A 28 -4.56 -7.78 21.11
C PRO A 28 -5.94 -7.16 21.30
N THR A 29 -6.06 -5.84 21.22
CA THR A 29 -7.30 -5.10 21.31
C THR A 29 -7.39 -4.17 20.11
N LYS A 30 -8.36 -4.42 19.22
CA LYS A 30 -8.69 -3.47 18.15
C LYS A 30 -9.32 -2.22 18.76
N VAL A 31 -9.02 -1.05 18.21
CA VAL A 31 -9.66 0.17 18.68
C VAL A 31 -11.15 0.09 18.31
N SER A 32 -11.99 0.37 19.28
CA SER A 32 -13.42 0.34 19.08
C SER A 32 -13.86 1.46 18.14
N ARG A 33 -14.97 1.25 17.43
CA ARG A 33 -15.58 2.32 16.62
C ARG A 33 -15.76 3.62 17.40
N ASP A 34 -16.12 3.51 18.67
CA ASP A 34 -16.36 4.66 19.54
C ASP A 34 -15.06 5.44 19.80
N GLU A 35 -13.98 4.76 20.14
CA GLU A 35 -12.65 5.37 20.33
C GLU A 35 -12.10 6.01 19.06
N VAL A 36 -12.34 5.41 17.88
CA VAL A 36 -11.95 6.03 16.60
C VAL A 36 -12.72 7.34 16.36
N LEU A 37 -14.03 7.34 16.63
CA LEU A 37 -14.87 8.54 16.49
C LEU A 37 -14.50 9.63 17.50
N GLN A 38 -14.28 9.26 18.77
CA GLN A 38 -13.83 10.19 19.81
C GLN A 38 -12.43 10.73 19.52
N GLY A 39 -11.51 9.90 19.02
CA GLY A 39 -10.19 10.33 18.59
C GLY A 39 -10.24 11.34 17.44
N ALA A 40 -11.14 11.15 16.47
CA ALA A 40 -11.35 12.12 15.39
C ALA A 40 -11.94 13.44 15.90
N LEU A 41 -12.87 13.39 16.86
CA LEU A 41 -13.44 14.58 17.50
C LEU A 41 -12.44 15.32 18.38
N ALA A 42 -11.50 14.61 19.02
CA ALA A 42 -10.41 15.22 19.80
C ALA A 42 -9.43 15.98 18.90
N ARG A 43 -9.13 15.47 17.70
CA ARG A 43 -8.28 16.16 16.71
C ARG A 43 -8.96 17.35 16.06
N VAL A 44 -10.26 17.27 15.82
CA VAL A 44 -11.05 18.34 15.22
C VAL A 44 -12.30 18.58 16.08
N PRO A 45 -12.17 19.42 17.14
CA PRO A 45 -13.27 19.68 18.08
C PRO A 45 -14.53 20.20 17.41
N LEU A 46 -15.69 19.92 18.02
CA LEU A 46 -16.98 20.46 17.58
C LEU A 46 -17.04 21.97 17.81
N GLN A 47 -17.54 22.71 16.81
CA GLN A 47 -17.64 24.16 16.88
C GLN A 47 -19.08 24.63 16.61
N ASP A 48 -19.49 25.72 17.24
CA ASP A 48 -20.77 26.40 17.03
C ASP A 48 -21.96 25.40 17.01
N ARG A 49 -22.67 25.37 15.88
CA ARG A 49 -23.83 24.51 15.63
C ARG A 49 -23.53 23.01 15.71
N GLU A 50 -22.28 22.61 15.55
CA GLU A 50 -21.87 21.21 15.65
C GLU A 50 -21.90 20.71 17.10
N ALA A 51 -21.65 21.61 18.06
CA ALA A 51 -21.66 21.33 19.49
C ALA A 51 -23.07 21.35 20.10
N GLU A 52 -24.09 21.79 19.34
CA GLU A 52 -25.48 21.76 19.79
C GLU A 52 -25.94 20.32 20.05
N VAL A 53 -26.38 20.06 21.28
CA VAL A 53 -26.91 18.75 21.69
C VAL A 53 -28.32 18.59 21.13
N LEU A 54 -28.55 17.48 20.42
CA LEU A 54 -29.87 17.13 19.90
C LEU A 54 -30.75 16.52 21.01
N ALA A 55 -32.06 16.40 20.78
CA ALA A 55 -32.99 15.75 21.71
C ALA A 55 -32.60 14.29 22.05
N SER A 56 -31.76 13.65 21.24
CA SER A 56 -31.18 12.33 21.47
C SER A 56 -30.00 12.31 22.46
N GLY A 57 -29.58 13.46 23.00
CA GLY A 57 -28.43 13.59 23.90
C GLY A 57 -27.06 13.58 23.21
N VAL A 58 -27.03 13.44 21.89
CA VAL A 58 -25.80 13.40 21.07
C VAL A 58 -25.62 14.74 20.36
N ALA A 59 -24.38 15.23 20.27
CA ALA A 59 -24.07 16.46 19.56
C ALA A 59 -24.37 16.33 18.06
N ARG A 60 -24.84 17.41 17.43
CA ARG A 60 -25.19 17.42 16.01
C ARG A 60 -24.00 17.00 15.12
N GLY A 61 -22.80 17.49 15.41
CA GLY A 61 -21.58 17.16 14.67
C GLY A 61 -21.14 15.71 14.84
N GLU A 62 -21.32 15.13 16.02
CA GLU A 62 -21.03 13.71 16.29
C GLU A 62 -21.97 12.79 15.50
N ARG A 63 -23.27 13.12 15.47
CA ARG A 63 -24.25 12.41 14.63
C ARG A 63 -23.93 12.56 13.13
N ALA A 64 -23.50 13.74 12.70
CA ALA A 64 -23.10 13.99 11.32
C ALA A 64 -21.86 13.16 10.94
N LEU A 65 -20.83 13.12 11.79
CA LEU A 65 -19.64 12.31 11.59
C LEU A 65 -19.98 10.82 11.52
N THR A 66 -20.77 10.31 12.47
CA THR A 66 -21.21 8.91 12.48
C THR A 66 -21.96 8.52 11.20
N THR A 67 -22.77 9.44 10.67
CA THR A 67 -23.47 9.21 9.40
C THR A 67 -22.48 9.23 8.22
N ALA A 68 -21.52 10.15 8.24
CA ALA A 68 -20.57 10.34 7.15
C ALA A 68 -19.56 9.19 7.00
N THR A 69 -19.23 8.45 8.08
CA THR A 69 -18.33 7.28 7.99
C THR A 69 -18.89 6.16 7.12
N ALA A 70 -20.21 6.12 6.90
CA ALA A 70 -20.82 5.18 5.96
C ALA A 70 -20.28 5.36 4.52
N LYS A 71 -19.85 6.59 4.15
CA LYS A 71 -19.22 6.85 2.85
C LYS A 71 -17.87 6.14 2.72
N LEU A 72 -17.08 6.10 3.79
CA LEU A 72 -15.79 5.37 3.81
C LEU A 72 -15.99 3.87 3.60
N VAL A 73 -17.05 3.30 4.20
CA VAL A 73 -17.41 1.89 4.00
C VAL A 73 -17.86 1.65 2.56
N LYS A 74 -18.73 2.52 2.03
CA LYS A 74 -19.24 2.41 0.65
C LYS A 74 -18.13 2.54 -0.40
N ALA A 75 -17.13 3.37 -0.13
CA ALA A 75 -15.95 3.53 -0.98
C ALA A 75 -14.96 2.37 -0.88
N GLY A 76 -15.18 1.40 0.02
CA GLY A 76 -14.26 0.29 0.24
C GLY A 76 -12.99 0.69 0.99
N TRP A 77 -12.94 1.87 1.59
CA TRP A 77 -11.75 2.41 2.27
C TRP A 77 -11.60 1.89 3.69
N ILE A 78 -12.72 1.49 4.31
CA ILE A 78 -12.74 0.79 5.59
C ILE A 78 -13.69 -0.40 5.52
N ILE A 79 -13.36 -1.47 6.25
CA ILE A 79 -14.19 -2.66 6.40
C ILE A 79 -14.73 -2.77 7.84
N LYS A 80 -15.97 -3.26 7.97
CA LYS A 80 -16.58 -3.54 9.27
C LYS A 80 -16.09 -4.90 9.78
N GLN A 81 -15.42 -4.88 10.93
CA GLN A 81 -14.91 -6.08 11.60
C GLN A 81 -15.87 -6.44 12.74
N GLY A 82 -16.87 -7.27 12.43
CA GLY A 82 -17.85 -7.76 13.41
C GLY A 82 -18.60 -6.64 14.15
N ARG A 83 -18.85 -6.82 15.45
CA ARG A 83 -19.60 -5.86 16.28
C ARG A 83 -18.76 -4.70 16.84
N ALA A 84 -17.44 -4.78 16.80
CA ALA A 84 -16.59 -3.92 17.64
C ALA A 84 -15.64 -2.97 16.88
N GLY A 85 -15.24 -3.24 15.62
CA GLY A 85 -14.16 -2.48 15.00
C GLY A 85 -14.36 -2.10 13.54
N TRP A 86 -13.62 -1.07 13.13
CA TRP A 86 -13.31 -0.79 11.73
C TRP A 86 -11.85 -1.15 11.46
N SER A 87 -11.54 -1.50 10.22
CA SER A 87 -10.15 -1.61 9.79
C SER A 87 -10.00 -0.94 8.43
N ILE A 88 -8.90 -0.24 8.23
CA ILE A 88 -8.61 0.44 6.97
C ILE A 88 -8.14 -0.57 5.92
N THR A 89 -8.60 -0.42 4.68
CA THR A 89 -8.17 -1.25 3.55
C THR A 89 -6.93 -0.66 2.87
N ALA A 90 -6.31 -1.41 1.96
CA ALA A 90 -5.24 -0.88 1.10
C ALA A 90 -5.70 0.36 0.32
N GLN A 91 -6.92 0.33 -0.22
CA GLN A 91 -7.52 1.46 -0.93
C GLN A 91 -7.74 2.67 -0.02
N GLY A 92 -8.18 2.47 1.23
CA GLY A 92 -8.32 3.56 2.20
C GLY A 92 -7.00 4.20 2.60
N ARG A 93 -5.91 3.42 2.69
CA ARG A 93 -4.56 3.95 2.92
C ARG A 93 -4.07 4.74 1.71
N LYS A 94 -4.27 4.23 0.49
CA LYS A 94 -3.94 4.94 -0.75
C LYS A 94 -4.69 6.27 -0.87
N ALA A 95 -5.96 6.31 -0.49
CA ALA A 95 -6.78 7.52 -0.52
C ALA A 95 -6.24 8.66 0.38
N LEU A 96 -5.53 8.35 1.47
CA LEU A 96 -4.89 9.37 2.31
C LEU A 96 -3.74 10.09 1.59
N THR A 97 -3.05 9.38 0.70
CA THR A 97 -1.94 9.93 -0.10
C THR A 97 -2.45 10.58 -1.39
N GLU A 98 -3.44 9.97 -2.04
CA GLU A 98 -4.00 10.42 -3.31
C GLU A 98 -4.87 11.68 -3.15
N PHE A 99 -5.51 11.86 -1.99
CA PHE A 99 -6.36 13.00 -1.69
C PHE A 99 -5.84 13.77 -0.45
N PRO A 100 -4.69 14.48 -0.57
CA PRO A 100 -4.10 15.23 0.53
C PRO A 100 -4.96 16.44 0.93
N GLU A 101 -5.85 16.89 0.06
CA GLU A 101 -6.80 17.96 0.34
C GLU A 101 -8.17 17.38 0.68
N THR A 102 -8.79 17.92 1.72
CA THR A 102 -10.03 17.36 2.27
C THR A 102 -11.22 17.50 1.31
N ASP A 103 -11.24 18.54 0.48
CA ASP A 103 -12.28 18.72 -0.55
C ASP A 103 -12.19 17.65 -1.65
N ARG A 104 -10.97 17.28 -2.05
CA ARG A 104 -10.75 16.18 -3.02
C ARG A 104 -11.12 14.82 -2.42
N LEU A 105 -10.82 14.62 -1.14
CA LEU A 105 -11.21 13.41 -0.42
C LEU A 105 -12.74 13.24 -0.38
N ILE A 106 -13.48 14.32 -0.11
CA ILE A 106 -14.95 14.28 -0.13
C ILE A 106 -15.50 14.05 -1.54
N ALA A 107 -14.92 14.70 -2.55
CA ALA A 107 -15.33 14.50 -3.94
C ALA A 107 -15.17 13.03 -4.37
N ALA A 108 -14.05 12.41 -4.01
CA ALA A 108 -13.82 10.98 -4.26
C ALA A 108 -14.83 10.08 -3.51
N LEU A 109 -15.17 10.41 -2.26
CA LEU A 109 -16.18 9.68 -1.48
C LEU A 109 -17.61 9.82 -2.02
N ASP A 110 -17.91 10.92 -2.72
CA ASP A 110 -19.18 11.15 -3.39
C ASP A 110 -19.24 10.57 -4.80
N GLY A 111 -18.16 9.89 -5.25
CA GLY A 111 -18.08 9.21 -6.53
C GLY A 111 -17.74 10.12 -7.71
N ALA A 112 -17.19 11.31 -7.45
CA ALA A 112 -16.62 12.13 -8.50
C ALA A 112 -15.33 11.48 -9.02
N PRO A 113 -15.14 11.35 -10.36
CA PRO A 113 -13.86 10.91 -10.91
C PRO A 113 -12.78 11.91 -10.49
N ALA A 114 -11.60 11.40 -10.14
CA ALA A 114 -10.44 12.23 -9.85
C ALA A 114 -10.16 13.12 -11.07
N ALA A 115 -10.50 14.40 -10.98
CA ALA A 115 -10.33 15.32 -12.10
C ALA A 115 -8.86 15.74 -12.22
N GLY A 116 -8.13 15.04 -13.11
CA GLY A 116 -6.86 15.42 -13.76
C GLY A 116 -5.60 15.46 -12.87
N GLY A 117 -4.45 14.87 -13.22
CA GLY A 117 -3.92 14.58 -14.56
C GLY A 117 -3.94 13.10 -14.99
N GLY A 118 -4.01 12.93 -16.31
CA GLY A 118 -4.36 11.71 -17.06
C GLY A 118 -3.41 10.53 -16.89
N ALA A 119 -3.73 9.34 -17.42
CA ALA A 119 -4.50 9.04 -18.61
C ALA A 119 -5.51 7.90 -18.40
N ASP A 120 -6.38 7.77 -19.37
CA ASP A 120 -7.62 7.00 -19.39
C ASP A 120 -7.42 5.50 -19.10
N VAL A 121 -8.19 4.98 -18.14
CA VAL A 121 -8.71 3.61 -18.21
C VAL A 121 -10.14 3.61 -17.69
N GLU A 122 -11.02 3.26 -18.62
CA GLU A 122 -12.46 3.02 -18.48
C GLU A 122 -12.82 2.36 -17.14
N ALA A 123 -13.77 2.97 -16.42
CA ALA A 123 -14.34 2.39 -15.22
C ALA A 123 -15.19 1.16 -15.58
N VAL A 124 -14.56 -0.02 -15.62
CA VAL A 124 -15.27 -1.30 -15.60
C VAL A 124 -15.83 -1.48 -14.19
N ARG A 125 -17.15 -1.34 -14.06
CA ARG A 125 -17.89 -1.88 -12.91
C ARG A 125 -17.96 -3.40 -13.04
N PRO A 126 -17.72 -4.18 -11.99
CA PRO A 126 -18.36 -5.48 -11.85
C PRO A 126 -19.40 -5.47 -10.74
N ASP A 127 -20.55 -6.06 -11.06
CA ASP A 127 -21.57 -6.52 -10.13
C ASP A 127 -21.00 -7.57 -9.14
N PRO A 128 -21.63 -7.77 -7.97
CA PRO A 128 -21.01 -8.46 -6.84
C PRO A 128 -21.27 -9.96 -6.90
N ALA A 129 -20.33 -10.73 -7.45
CA ALA A 129 -20.03 -12.11 -7.04
C ALA A 129 -19.04 -12.75 -8.01
N ALA A 130 -18.06 -13.45 -7.43
CA ALA A 130 -17.14 -14.38 -8.07
C ALA A 130 -16.12 -13.79 -9.07
N ALA A 131 -14.85 -13.81 -8.68
CA ALA A 131 -13.70 -14.20 -9.52
C ALA A 131 -12.41 -13.77 -8.82
N THR A 132 -11.88 -14.62 -7.94
CA THR A 132 -10.54 -14.44 -7.32
C THR A 132 -9.47 -15.34 -7.94
N GLU A 133 -9.67 -15.92 -9.12
CA GLU A 133 -8.68 -16.85 -9.69
C GLU A 133 -8.37 -16.69 -11.19
N GLU A 134 -9.15 -15.97 -12.00
CA GLU A 134 -8.95 -16.00 -13.47
C GLU A 134 -8.07 -14.89 -14.08
N VAL A 135 -7.79 -13.79 -13.38
CA VAL A 135 -7.01 -12.67 -13.97
C VAL A 135 -5.49 -12.91 -13.90
N LEU A 136 -5.03 -14.01 -13.28
CA LEU A 136 -3.61 -14.33 -13.17
C LEU A 136 -3.12 -15.36 -14.21
N GLU A 137 -4.02 -16.06 -14.93
CA GLU A 137 -3.61 -17.02 -15.97
C GLU A 137 -3.40 -16.39 -17.37
N GLU A 138 -4.00 -15.24 -17.68
CA GLU A 138 -3.85 -14.63 -19.02
C GLU A 138 -2.50 -13.89 -19.20
N ALA A 139 -1.79 -13.57 -18.11
CA ALA A 139 -0.45 -12.96 -18.19
C ALA A 139 0.67 -13.98 -18.46
N VAL A 140 0.41 -15.29 -18.29
CA VAL A 140 1.43 -16.36 -18.39
C VAL A 140 1.46 -17.05 -19.76
N ALA A 141 0.53 -16.73 -20.67
CA ALA A 141 0.50 -17.33 -22.01
C ALA A 141 1.43 -16.65 -23.05
N ALA A 142 2.03 -15.49 -22.73
CA ALA A 142 2.81 -14.71 -23.70
C ALA A 142 4.35 -14.81 -23.53
N ALA A 143 4.86 -15.65 -22.63
CA ALA A 143 6.29 -15.69 -22.27
C ALA A 143 7.04 -16.95 -22.77
N ALA A 144 6.59 -17.61 -23.84
CA ALA A 144 7.33 -18.69 -24.49
C ALA A 144 7.86 -18.24 -25.86
N GLY A 145 9.10 -17.72 -25.91
CA GLY A 145 9.70 -17.32 -27.21
C GLY A 145 11.05 -16.59 -27.18
N VAL A 146 12.12 -17.29 -26.78
CA VAL A 146 13.47 -17.31 -27.41
C VAL A 146 14.32 -16.02 -27.57
N ALA A 147 15.45 -16.03 -26.85
CA ALA A 147 16.85 -15.72 -27.20
C ALA A 147 17.31 -14.36 -27.80
N ALA A 148 18.47 -13.92 -27.31
CA ALA A 148 19.36 -12.87 -27.87
C ALA A 148 20.44 -13.51 -28.80
N PRO A 149 21.30 -12.76 -29.55
CA PRO A 149 21.27 -11.34 -29.99
C PRO A 149 21.60 -11.11 -31.51
N GLU A 150 21.65 -9.82 -31.91
CA GLU A 150 22.44 -9.17 -32.98
C GLU A 150 21.75 -8.58 -34.25
N THR A 151 21.86 -7.23 -34.30
CA THR A 151 22.03 -6.28 -35.43
C THR A 151 21.07 -6.27 -36.63
N GLY A 152 20.42 -5.11 -36.82
CA GLY A 152 19.76 -4.69 -38.06
C GLY A 152 19.23 -3.26 -37.92
N GLU A 153 19.89 -2.31 -38.58
CA GLU A 153 19.74 -0.86 -38.42
C GLU A 153 18.47 -0.27 -39.06
N ALA A 154 17.86 0.66 -38.32
CA ALA A 154 17.16 1.91 -38.68
C ALA A 154 16.14 1.98 -39.84
N HIS A 155 14.92 2.40 -39.49
CA HIS A 155 14.27 3.58 -40.10
C HIS A 155 13.31 4.25 -39.11
N GLY A 156 13.50 5.56 -38.87
CA GLY A 156 12.59 6.41 -38.09
C GLY A 156 13.23 7.04 -36.86
N ALA A 157 14.06 8.06 -37.08
CA ALA A 157 14.64 8.86 -36.00
C ALA A 157 13.56 9.68 -35.26
N HIS A 158 13.22 9.25 -34.05
CA HIS A 158 13.13 10.17 -32.92
C HIS A 158 14.23 9.78 -31.94
N ALA A 159 15.36 10.48 -32.02
CA ALA A 159 16.39 10.42 -31.00
C ALA A 159 15.93 11.22 -29.78
N GLY A 160 15.89 10.56 -28.62
CA GLY A 160 16.01 11.20 -27.32
C GLY A 160 14.71 11.39 -26.53
N ALA A 161 14.24 10.33 -25.86
CA ALA A 161 13.55 10.48 -24.57
C ALA A 161 13.48 9.13 -23.84
N PHE A 162 14.58 8.64 -23.27
CA PHE A 162 14.52 7.88 -22.03
C PHE A 162 15.75 8.23 -21.18
N PRO A 163 15.60 8.35 -19.85
CA PRO A 163 14.46 7.89 -19.06
C PRO A 163 13.54 9.04 -18.63
N GLN A 164 12.23 8.80 -18.69
CA GLN A 164 11.33 9.39 -17.69
C GLN A 164 11.95 9.04 -16.31
N GLU A 165 12.16 10.02 -15.43
CA GLU A 165 12.54 9.73 -14.04
C GLU A 165 11.58 8.68 -13.45
N PRO A 166 12.04 7.81 -12.55
CA PRO A 166 11.15 6.84 -11.92
C PRO A 166 9.95 7.58 -11.33
N SER A 167 8.76 7.00 -11.47
CA SER A 167 7.49 7.57 -11.06
C SER A 167 7.43 7.87 -9.55
N PHE A 168 8.32 7.22 -8.80
CA PHE A 168 8.53 7.40 -7.37
C PHE A 168 10.05 7.54 -7.07
N PRO A 169 10.46 8.45 -6.17
CA PRO A 169 11.87 8.58 -5.76
C PRO A 169 12.40 7.25 -5.24
N GLN A 170 13.51 6.77 -5.79
CA GLN A 170 14.10 5.48 -5.42
C GLN A 170 15.26 5.67 -4.42
N PRO A 171 15.47 4.72 -3.49
CA PRO A 171 16.63 4.71 -2.62
C PRO A 171 17.91 4.37 -3.40
N ASP A 172 19.07 4.65 -2.82
CA ASP A 172 20.36 4.30 -3.41
C ASP A 172 20.61 2.79 -3.33
N ALA A 173 20.04 2.13 -2.32
CA ALA A 173 20.13 0.68 -2.15
C ALA A 173 18.88 0.07 -1.52
N VAL A 174 18.54 -1.13 -1.97
CA VAL A 174 17.59 -2.03 -1.30
C VAL A 174 18.31 -3.35 -1.03
N VAL A 175 18.23 -3.86 0.20
CA VAL A 175 18.89 -5.10 0.62
C VAL A 175 17.90 -6.01 1.34
N ILE A 176 17.84 -7.29 0.96
CA ILE A 176 17.22 -8.35 1.77
C ILE A 176 18.21 -8.74 2.86
N ALA A 177 17.87 -8.45 4.11
CA ALA A 177 18.65 -8.82 5.28
C ALA A 177 17.83 -9.74 6.17
N GLY A 178 18.36 -10.93 6.44
CA GLY A 178 17.62 -11.99 7.13
C GLY A 178 18.51 -13.14 7.56
N SER A 179 17.91 -14.25 7.98
CA SER A 179 18.58 -15.44 8.50
C SER A 179 19.04 -16.41 7.40
N PHE A 180 19.60 -15.89 6.31
CA PHE A 180 20.00 -16.68 5.13
C PHE A 180 21.45 -17.16 5.20
N GLY A 181 22.19 -16.84 6.26
CA GLY A 181 23.60 -17.12 6.40
C GLY A 181 24.42 -16.57 5.25
N ASP A 182 25.40 -17.34 4.79
CA ASP A 182 26.31 -16.94 3.72
C ASP A 182 25.62 -16.73 2.36
N ALA A 183 24.42 -17.29 2.15
CA ALA A 183 23.70 -17.18 0.87
C ALA A 183 23.40 -15.73 0.49
N LEU A 184 23.11 -14.87 1.48
CA LEU A 184 22.92 -13.43 1.30
C LEU A 184 23.95 -12.58 2.07
N GLY A 185 25.16 -13.11 2.29
CA GLY A 185 26.26 -12.30 2.84
C GLY A 185 26.21 -12.10 4.37
N GLY A 186 25.66 -13.08 5.09
CA GLY A 186 25.61 -13.15 6.54
C GLY A 186 24.25 -12.79 7.12
N ASP A 187 24.00 -13.28 8.35
CA ASP A 187 22.71 -13.06 9.02
C ASP A 187 22.51 -11.59 9.41
N TRP A 188 21.31 -11.07 9.10
CA TRP A 188 20.87 -9.72 9.52
C TRP A 188 21.83 -8.58 9.14
N ASN A 189 22.50 -8.70 8.00
CA ASN A 189 23.44 -7.70 7.50
C ASN A 189 22.78 -6.75 6.46
N PRO A 190 22.43 -5.49 6.82
CA PRO A 190 21.76 -4.57 5.91
C PRO A 190 22.68 -4.00 4.83
N ALA A 191 24.00 -4.19 4.96
CA ALA A 191 25.01 -3.74 4.00
C ALA A 191 25.58 -4.89 3.16
N ALA A 192 24.94 -6.07 3.20
CA ALA A 192 25.40 -7.22 2.44
C ALA A 192 25.20 -6.99 0.94
N GLU A 193 26.30 -7.05 0.18
CA GLU A 193 26.27 -6.90 -1.27
C GLU A 193 25.52 -8.07 -1.94
N GLN A 194 25.60 -9.28 -1.39
CA GLN A 194 24.89 -10.46 -1.90
C GLN A 194 23.37 -10.37 -1.70
N GLY A 195 22.91 -9.63 -0.69
CA GLY A 195 21.48 -9.37 -0.44
C GLY A 195 20.92 -8.19 -1.21
N ARG A 196 21.73 -7.48 -2.01
CA ARG A 196 21.34 -6.24 -2.69
C ARG A 196 20.45 -6.54 -3.90
N LEU A 197 19.29 -5.89 -3.98
CA LEU A 197 18.37 -5.99 -5.12
C LEU A 197 18.83 -5.06 -6.25
N SER A 198 18.45 -5.40 -7.48
CA SER A 198 18.63 -4.58 -8.67
C SER A 198 17.30 -3.92 -9.06
N PHE A 199 17.31 -2.61 -9.30
CA PHE A 199 16.12 -1.88 -9.75
C PHE A 199 15.86 -2.10 -11.24
N ASP A 200 14.67 -2.58 -11.58
CA ASP A 200 14.18 -2.69 -12.96
C ASP A 200 13.32 -1.47 -13.30
N ARG A 201 13.77 -0.68 -14.28
CA ARG A 201 13.05 0.53 -14.70
C ARG A 201 11.75 0.26 -15.45
N SER A 202 11.54 -0.95 -15.95
CA SER A 202 10.40 -1.27 -16.82
C SER A 202 9.12 -1.49 -16.01
N ASP A 203 9.25 -2.07 -14.83
CA ASP A 203 8.15 -2.34 -13.89
C ASP A 203 8.33 -1.63 -12.53
N GLU A 204 9.42 -0.88 -12.37
CA GLU A 204 9.74 -0.09 -11.17
C GLU A 204 9.87 -0.93 -9.89
N LEU A 205 10.26 -2.19 -10.03
CA LEU A 205 10.53 -3.10 -8.91
C LEU A 205 12.02 -3.33 -8.71
N TRP A 206 12.39 -3.50 -7.46
CA TRP A 206 13.67 -4.05 -7.05
C TRP A 206 13.60 -5.57 -7.05
N LYS A 207 14.58 -6.24 -7.64
CA LYS A 207 14.59 -7.69 -7.84
C LYS A 207 15.89 -8.33 -7.38
N LEU A 208 15.78 -9.48 -6.73
CA LEU A 208 16.92 -10.36 -6.43
C LEU A 208 16.49 -11.81 -6.60
N THR A 209 17.21 -12.55 -7.40
CA THR A 209 17.03 -14.01 -7.53
C THR A 209 18.21 -14.71 -6.89
N VAL A 210 17.93 -15.66 -6.00
CA VAL A 210 18.93 -16.42 -5.25
C VAL A 210 18.51 -17.89 -5.16
N ASP A 211 19.48 -18.79 -5.21
CA ASP A 211 19.25 -20.20 -4.92
C ASP A 211 19.40 -20.44 -3.41
N LEU A 212 18.33 -20.88 -2.75
CA LEU A 212 18.30 -21.12 -1.31
C LEU A 212 18.05 -22.59 -1.03
N PRO A 213 18.68 -23.19 0.00
CA PRO A 213 18.30 -24.52 0.45
C PRO A 213 16.87 -24.53 1.02
N ALA A 214 16.30 -25.73 1.14
CA ALA A 214 15.02 -25.89 1.81
C ALA A 214 15.14 -25.48 3.29
N GLY A 215 14.18 -24.70 3.79
CA GLY A 215 14.25 -24.20 5.16
C GLY A 215 13.20 -23.15 5.48
N SER A 216 13.25 -22.70 6.74
CA SER A 216 12.50 -21.54 7.20
C SER A 216 13.46 -20.40 7.47
N TYR A 217 13.11 -19.24 6.94
CA TYR A 217 13.91 -18.03 6.99
C TYR A 217 13.08 -16.88 7.55
N GLU A 218 13.76 -15.91 8.14
CA GLU A 218 13.18 -14.63 8.52
C GLU A 218 13.96 -13.52 7.84
N PHE A 219 13.27 -12.50 7.33
CA PHE A 219 13.95 -11.39 6.68
C PHE A 219 13.20 -10.06 6.78
N LYS A 220 13.92 -8.99 6.46
CA LYS A 220 13.41 -7.64 6.28
C LYS A 220 14.10 -6.99 5.08
N VAL A 221 13.51 -5.92 4.59
CA VAL A 221 14.08 -5.08 3.54
C VAL A 221 14.75 -3.88 4.21
N ALA A 222 16.06 -3.72 4.06
CA ALA A 222 16.82 -2.58 4.55
C ALA A 222 17.13 -1.61 3.40
N LEU A 223 17.07 -0.31 3.66
CA LEU A 223 17.42 0.73 2.68
C LEU A 223 18.80 1.33 2.94
N ASP A 224 19.48 1.71 1.86
CA ASP A 224 20.72 2.48 1.86
C ASP A 224 21.85 1.88 2.72
N GLY A 225 21.87 0.54 2.82
CA GLY A 225 22.89 -0.18 3.56
C GLY A 225 22.77 -0.10 5.08
N SER A 226 21.62 0.34 5.61
CA SER A 226 21.44 0.58 7.05
C SER A 226 20.07 0.14 7.56
N TRP A 227 19.93 0.05 8.88
CA TRP A 227 18.63 -0.17 9.53
C TRP A 227 17.84 1.11 9.77
N THR A 228 18.36 2.29 9.37
CA THR A 228 17.70 3.57 9.59
C THR A 228 16.30 3.61 8.98
N GLU A 229 16.14 3.00 7.81
CA GLU A 229 14.86 2.74 7.18
C GLU A 229 14.81 1.30 6.69
N ASN A 230 13.78 0.58 7.11
CA ASN A 230 13.61 -0.82 6.79
C ASN A 230 12.14 -1.20 6.85
N TYR A 231 11.74 -2.24 6.11
CA TYR A 231 10.37 -2.71 6.02
C TYR A 231 10.27 -4.20 6.33
N GLY A 232 9.29 -4.53 7.15
CA GLY A 232 9.00 -5.90 7.56
C GLY A 232 7.62 -6.37 7.10
N GLN A 233 7.06 -7.35 7.81
CA GLN A 233 5.73 -7.94 7.59
C GLN A 233 4.69 -6.87 7.27
N GLY A 234 3.98 -7.03 6.15
CA GLY A 234 2.92 -6.11 5.75
C GLY A 234 3.40 -4.73 5.27
N ALA A 235 4.65 -4.62 4.81
CA ALA A 235 5.23 -3.39 4.27
C ALA A 235 5.39 -2.26 5.31
N PHE A 236 5.44 -2.61 6.60
CA PHE A 236 5.57 -1.62 7.67
C PHE A 236 7.01 -1.24 7.90
N ARG A 237 7.25 0.08 8.03
CA ARG A 237 8.54 0.59 8.49
C ARG A 237 8.83 0.07 9.88
N ASP A 238 10.03 -0.44 10.10
CA ASP A 238 10.44 -1.09 11.36
C ASP A 238 9.54 -2.28 11.75
N GLY A 239 8.80 -2.84 10.79
CA GLY A 239 7.86 -3.93 11.01
C GLY A 239 8.50 -5.23 11.49
N ALA A 240 7.67 -6.19 11.88
CA ALA A 240 8.12 -7.52 12.28
C ALA A 240 8.88 -8.23 11.16
N ASN A 241 9.68 -9.24 11.51
CA ASN A 241 10.36 -10.07 10.53
C ASN A 241 9.34 -10.77 9.62
N ILE A 242 9.65 -10.89 8.34
CA ILE A 242 8.85 -11.63 7.37
C ILE A 242 9.28 -13.09 7.44
N GLU A 243 8.35 -13.97 7.82
CA GLU A 243 8.56 -15.41 7.79
C GLU A 243 8.47 -15.93 6.34
N LEU A 244 9.44 -16.74 5.94
CA LEU A 244 9.51 -17.38 4.64
C LEU A 244 9.78 -18.87 4.83
N HIS A 245 8.85 -19.70 4.38
CA HIS A 245 9.09 -21.13 4.21
C HIS A 245 9.41 -21.41 2.74
N HIS A 246 10.52 -22.09 2.49
CA HIS A 246 11.00 -22.38 1.14
C HIS A 246 11.38 -23.85 1.00
N ASP A 247 10.93 -24.48 -0.08
CA ASP A 247 11.19 -25.90 -0.36
C ASP A 247 12.56 -26.16 -1.02
N GLY A 248 13.33 -25.09 -1.26
CA GLY A 248 14.65 -25.12 -1.86
C GLY A 248 14.64 -24.77 -3.35
N GLY A 249 15.80 -24.35 -3.86
CA GLY A 249 16.00 -23.93 -5.25
C GLY A 249 15.84 -22.42 -5.44
N PRO A 250 15.65 -21.96 -6.69
CA PRO A 250 15.65 -20.54 -7.02
C PRO A 250 14.41 -19.82 -6.48
N LEU A 251 14.66 -18.72 -5.78
CA LEU A 251 13.64 -17.82 -5.23
C LEU A 251 13.93 -16.38 -5.67
N THR A 252 12.91 -15.70 -6.18
CA THR A 252 12.97 -14.30 -6.54
C THR A 252 12.25 -13.43 -5.53
N PHE A 253 12.95 -12.46 -4.97
CA PHE A 253 12.41 -11.36 -4.17
C PHE A 253 12.07 -10.20 -5.09
N LEU A 254 10.85 -9.68 -4.96
CA LEU A 254 10.35 -8.51 -5.67
C LEU A 254 9.95 -7.47 -4.62
N TYR A 255 10.58 -6.31 -4.61
CA TYR A 255 10.25 -5.21 -3.71
C TYR A 255 9.78 -3.98 -4.50
N ASP A 256 8.62 -3.47 -4.14
CA ASP A 256 8.07 -2.22 -4.65
C ASP A 256 8.34 -1.13 -3.61
N HIS A 257 9.14 -0.13 -3.97
CA HIS A 257 9.45 0.96 -3.04
C HIS A 257 8.27 1.92 -2.83
N ALA A 258 7.35 2.08 -3.79
CA ALA A 258 6.20 2.96 -3.64
C ALA A 258 5.19 2.43 -2.61
N THR A 259 5.09 1.10 -2.48
CA THR A 259 4.19 0.43 -1.53
C THR A 259 4.91 -0.18 -0.33
N HIS A 260 6.24 -0.26 -0.39
CA HIS A 260 7.14 -1.00 0.49
C HIS A 260 6.83 -2.50 0.59
N ALA A 261 6.03 -3.04 -0.34
CA ALA A 261 5.68 -4.45 -0.34
C ALA A 261 6.85 -5.28 -0.88
N VAL A 262 7.07 -6.43 -0.26
CA VAL A 262 7.98 -7.45 -0.78
C VAL A 262 7.21 -8.75 -0.99
N VAL A 263 7.42 -9.37 -2.14
CA VAL A 263 6.82 -10.64 -2.53
C VAL A 263 7.93 -11.59 -2.94
N THR A 264 7.82 -12.84 -2.49
CA THR A 264 8.71 -13.92 -2.89
C THR A 264 7.99 -14.80 -3.91
N LYS A 265 8.70 -15.19 -4.99
CA LYS A 265 8.19 -16.09 -6.01
C LYS A 265 9.20 -17.22 -6.22
N PRO A 266 8.81 -18.50 -6.06
CA PRO A 266 9.65 -19.60 -6.52
C PRO A 266 9.72 -19.52 -8.04
N ASP A 267 10.94 -19.55 -8.60
CA ASP A 267 11.11 -19.60 -10.05
C ASP A 267 10.77 -21.03 -10.50
N THR A 268 9.53 -21.23 -10.92
CA THR A 268 9.02 -22.52 -11.39
C THR A 268 9.36 -22.70 -12.86
N SER A 269 10.65 -22.59 -13.19
CA SER A 269 11.17 -22.98 -14.50
C SER A 269 11.34 -24.50 -14.52
N GLY A 270 10.25 -25.21 -14.85
CA GLY A 270 10.23 -26.65 -15.16
C GLY A 270 10.37 -26.90 -16.65
#